data_AF-A0A0B7ALU8-F1
#
_entry.id   AF-A0A0B7ALU8-F1
#
_cell.length_a   1.000
_cell.length_b   1.000
_cell.length_c   1.000
_cell.angle_alpha   90.00
_cell.angle_beta   90.00
_cell.angle_gamma   90.00
#
_symmetry.space_group_name_H-M   'P 1'
#
loop_
_entity.id
_entity.type
_entity.pdbx_description
1 polymer ?
#
loop_
_entity_poly.entity_id
_entity_poly.type
_entity_poly.pdbx_seq_one_letter_code
_entity_poly.pdbx_strand_id
1 'polypeptide(L)'
;FLLTFSFLVIPQIVYQHYHKNSSSYKDNDQDFTGIEILTGTGFFKDTEMYYGFYTNETVEVIENNKYEMKYAYILTCWGYYLFCLLILGFSYLRSYRKYYIEVSGTLRQYYFGLAICGWDYGITSLEAAQLKHRSIYNEFKEYLAGMKVKTKPTRNEIIKKWSIRLLAWIVVLGLLCASGYVTYVVSTELSLKPYVANSTTHIA
;
A
#
# COMPACT_ATOMS: atom_id res chain seq x y z
N PHE A 1 -0.16 -1.54 -13.44
CA PHE A 1 -0.12 -2.78 -14.23
C PHE A 1 -0.62 -2.60 -15.67
N LEU A 2 -1.77 -1.95 -15.91
CA LEU A 2 -2.30 -1.80 -17.27
C LEU A 2 -1.33 -1.10 -18.24
N LEU A 3 -0.74 0.03 -17.86
CA LEU A 3 0.20 0.75 -18.72
C LEU A 3 1.45 -0.08 -19.06
N THR A 4 2.03 -0.77 -18.07
CA THR A 4 3.18 -1.65 -18.29
C THR A 4 2.84 -2.80 -19.22
N PHE A 5 1.67 -3.41 -19.05
CA PHE A 5 1.21 -4.49 -19.90
C PHE A 5 0.97 -4.02 -21.34
N SER A 6 0.24 -2.93 -21.53
CA SER A 6 -0.12 -2.43 -22.85
C SER A 6 1.08 -1.88 -23.65
N PHE A 7 1.96 -1.10 -23.02
CA PHE A 7 3.03 -0.40 -23.74
C PHE A 7 4.37 -1.13 -23.73
N LEU A 8 4.65 -2.01 -22.76
CA LEU A 8 5.91 -2.76 -22.74
C LEU A 8 5.72 -4.24 -23.06
N VAL A 9 4.82 -4.93 -22.36
CA VAL A 9 4.67 -6.40 -22.50
C VAL A 9 4.21 -6.77 -23.91
N ILE A 10 3.14 -6.13 -24.42
CA ILE A 10 2.60 -6.50 -25.75
C ILE A 10 3.63 -6.27 -26.87
N PRO A 11 4.28 -5.09 -27.00
CA PRO A 11 5.26 -4.89 -28.07
C PRO A 11 6.50 -5.79 -27.92
N GLN A 12 6.89 -6.15 -26.68
CA GLN A 12 8.00 -7.07 -26.44
C GLN A 12 7.69 -8.49 -26.92
N ILE A 13 6.48 -9.00 -26.66
CA ILE A 13 6.03 -10.31 -27.14
C ILE A 13 6.02 -10.34 -28.67
N VAL A 14 5.51 -9.26 -29.30
CA VAL A 14 5.47 -9.13 -30.76
C VAL A 14 6.89 -9.11 -31.34
N TYR A 15 7.80 -8.32 -30.77
CA TYR A 15 9.21 -8.26 -31.19
C TYR A 15 9.85 -9.65 -31.19
N GLN A 16 9.60 -10.43 -30.13
CA GLN A 16 10.16 -11.78 -30.01
C GLN A 16 9.58 -12.73 -31.05
N HIS A 17 8.27 -12.67 -31.28
CA HIS A 17 7.62 -13.51 -32.28
C HIS A 17 8.16 -13.29 -33.70
N TYR A 18 8.45 -12.04 -34.07
CA TYR A 18 8.91 -11.70 -35.41
C TYR A 18 10.42 -11.77 -35.61
N HIS A 19 11.24 -11.38 -34.62
CA HIS A 19 12.69 -11.20 -34.82
C HIS A 19 13.56 -12.30 -34.21
N LYS A 20 13.05 -13.06 -33.23
CA LYS A 20 13.83 -14.07 -32.50
C LYS A 20 13.20 -15.46 -32.67
N ASN A 21 13.77 -16.27 -33.57
CA ASN A 21 13.44 -17.69 -33.72
C ASN A 21 13.68 -18.44 -32.41
N SER A 22 12.65 -18.67 -31.60
CA SER A 22 12.48 -19.69 -30.54
C SER A 22 13.62 -19.96 -29.52
N SER A 23 14.72 -19.22 -29.57
CA SER A 23 15.99 -19.48 -28.88
C SER A 23 16.32 -18.43 -27.83
N SER A 24 15.43 -17.45 -27.64
CA SER A 24 15.56 -16.44 -26.58
C SER A 24 14.96 -16.88 -25.26
N TYR A 25 14.01 -17.82 -25.28
CA TYR A 25 13.71 -18.64 -24.10
C TYR A 25 14.80 -19.70 -24.07
N LYS A 26 15.89 -19.43 -23.36
CA LYS A 26 16.81 -20.51 -23.01
C LYS A 26 16.06 -21.40 -22.05
N ASP A 27 16.20 -22.71 -22.22
CA ASP A 27 15.67 -23.65 -21.24
C ASP A 27 16.28 -23.28 -19.89
N ASN A 28 15.42 -22.83 -18.97
CA ASN A 28 15.85 -22.43 -17.65
C ASN A 28 16.15 -23.71 -16.89
N ASP A 29 17.39 -24.16 -16.92
CA ASP A 29 17.93 -25.27 -16.11
C ASP A 29 17.93 -24.97 -14.60
N GLN A 30 17.28 -23.88 -14.17
CA GLN A 30 17.20 -23.47 -12.77
C GLN A 30 15.86 -23.85 -12.16
N ASP A 31 15.91 -24.66 -11.11
CA ASP A 31 14.76 -25.04 -10.31
C ASP A 31 14.12 -23.82 -9.62
N PHE A 32 12.79 -23.82 -9.56
CA PHE A 32 12.01 -22.78 -8.90
C PHE A 32 12.00 -22.99 -7.37
N THR A 33 12.68 -22.11 -6.62
CA THR A 33 12.80 -22.19 -5.16
C THR A 33 11.76 -21.34 -4.39
N GLY A 34 11.03 -20.48 -5.09
CA GLY A 34 10.03 -19.55 -4.57
C GLY A 34 10.59 -18.17 -4.18
N ILE A 35 11.88 -18.06 -3.90
CA ILE A 35 12.56 -16.78 -3.61
C ILE A 35 12.56 -15.87 -4.84
N GLU A 36 12.48 -16.47 -6.04
CA GLU A 36 12.40 -15.79 -7.31
C GLU A 36 11.14 -14.92 -7.45
N ILE A 37 10.07 -15.17 -6.68
CA ILE A 37 8.89 -14.27 -6.66
C ILE A 37 9.26 -12.90 -6.06
N LEU A 38 10.16 -12.88 -5.06
CA LEU A 38 10.58 -11.65 -4.41
C LEU A 38 11.70 -10.96 -5.18
N THR A 39 12.64 -11.72 -5.74
CA THR A 39 13.79 -11.14 -6.44
C THR A 39 13.52 -10.91 -7.93
N GLY A 40 12.60 -11.65 -8.54
CA GLY A 40 12.36 -11.67 -9.99
C GLY A 40 13.51 -12.27 -10.80
N THR A 41 14.53 -12.84 -10.15
CA THR A 41 15.76 -13.36 -10.77
C THR A 41 15.72 -14.89 -10.87
N GLY A 42 16.68 -15.51 -11.57
CA GLY A 42 16.74 -16.96 -11.73
C GLY A 42 15.74 -17.45 -12.77
N PHE A 43 14.74 -18.24 -12.36
CA PHE A 43 13.71 -18.83 -13.24
C PHE A 43 13.00 -17.78 -14.13
N PHE A 44 12.79 -16.56 -13.64
CA PHE A 44 12.10 -15.51 -14.41
C PHE A 44 13.00 -14.73 -15.37
N LYS A 45 14.33 -14.94 -15.33
CA LYS A 45 15.32 -14.09 -16.02
C LYS A 45 15.11 -14.02 -17.53
N ASP A 46 14.72 -15.14 -18.14
CA ASP A 46 14.46 -15.24 -19.58
C ASP A 46 12.96 -15.09 -19.92
N THR A 47 12.21 -14.41 -19.05
CA THR A 47 10.76 -14.16 -19.20
C THR A 47 10.45 -12.67 -19.12
N GLU A 48 9.28 -12.25 -19.63
CA GLU A 48 8.80 -10.86 -19.57
C GLU A 48 8.56 -10.37 -18.14
N MET A 49 8.49 -11.27 -17.15
CA MET A 49 8.40 -10.86 -15.75
C MET A 49 9.70 -10.25 -15.23
N TYR A 50 10.83 -10.49 -15.91
CA TYR A 50 12.10 -9.87 -15.56
C TYR A 50 12.32 -8.57 -16.32
N TYR A 51 12.53 -7.47 -15.58
CA TYR A 51 12.72 -6.15 -16.16
C TYR A 51 13.90 -6.07 -17.15
N GLY A 52 14.97 -6.85 -16.91
CA GLY A 52 16.13 -6.89 -17.80
C GLY A 52 15.92 -7.65 -19.12
N PHE A 53 14.77 -8.29 -19.31
CA PHE A 53 14.43 -9.03 -20.52
C PHE A 53 13.96 -8.12 -21.66
N TYR A 54 13.47 -6.91 -21.34
CA TYR A 54 12.93 -5.98 -22.32
C TYR A 54 14.01 -5.33 -23.17
N THR A 55 13.74 -5.19 -24.47
CA THR A 55 14.69 -4.58 -25.41
C THR A 55 14.61 -3.05 -25.40
N ASN A 56 15.73 -2.40 -25.75
CA ASN A 56 15.80 -0.95 -25.98
C ASN A 56 15.77 -0.60 -27.48
N GLU A 57 15.56 -1.60 -28.32
CA GLU A 57 15.53 -1.48 -29.78
C GLU A 57 14.16 -1.05 -30.30
N THR A 58 14.14 -0.71 -31.58
CA THR A 58 12.92 -0.37 -32.29
C THR A 58 12.26 -1.65 -32.79
N VAL A 59 11.02 -1.88 -32.40
CA VAL A 59 10.21 -3.03 -32.80
C VAL A 59 9.41 -2.67 -34.05
N GLU A 60 9.55 -3.44 -35.12
CA GLU A 60 8.68 -3.33 -36.28
C GLU A 60 7.44 -4.21 -36.05
N VAL A 61 6.30 -3.58 -35.74
CA VAL A 61 5.07 -4.29 -35.32
C VAL A 61 4.21 -4.65 -36.54
N ILE A 62 4.17 -3.78 -37.55
CA ILE A 62 3.45 -3.93 -38.82
C ILE A 62 4.37 -3.34 -39.89
N GLU A 63 4.39 -3.87 -41.12
CA GLU A 63 5.15 -3.30 -42.24
C GLU A 63 4.93 -1.77 -42.30
N ASN A 64 6.04 -1.01 -42.16
CA ASN A 64 6.14 0.46 -42.01
C ASN A 64 5.85 1.12 -40.64
N ASN A 65 5.39 0.41 -39.62
CA ASN A 65 5.21 0.98 -38.27
C ASN A 65 6.32 0.57 -37.32
N LYS A 66 7.22 1.52 -37.07
CA LYS A 66 8.34 1.40 -36.12
C LYS A 66 7.90 1.85 -34.73
N TYR A 67 7.93 0.93 -33.78
CA TYR A 67 7.64 1.17 -32.38
C TYR A 67 8.94 1.25 -31.58
N GLU A 68 9.36 2.47 -31.23
CA GLU A 68 10.58 2.66 -30.43
C GLU A 68 10.31 2.39 -28.94
N MET A 69 10.93 1.33 -28.40
CA MET A 69 10.73 0.95 -26.99
C MET A 69 11.10 2.08 -26.01
N LYS A 70 12.08 2.92 -26.35
CA LYS A 70 12.51 4.05 -25.54
C LYS A 70 11.37 4.99 -25.17
N TYR A 71 10.48 5.29 -26.12
CA TYR A 71 9.32 6.15 -25.86
C TYR A 71 8.25 5.44 -25.02
N ALA A 72 8.13 4.11 -25.14
CA ALA A 72 7.21 3.32 -24.33
C ALA A 72 7.57 3.39 -22.83
N TYR A 73 8.85 3.29 -22.48
CA TYR A 73 9.32 3.49 -21.10
C TYR A 73 8.97 4.88 -20.56
N ILE A 74 9.21 5.93 -21.35
CA ILE A 74 8.92 7.30 -20.93
C ILE A 74 7.41 7.48 -20.76
N LEU A 75 6.61 7.01 -21.72
CA LEU A 75 5.16 7.13 -21.70
C LEU A 75 4.53 6.40 -20.52
N THR A 76 5.01 5.20 -20.21
CA THR A 76 4.53 4.45 -19.04
C THR A 76 4.87 5.16 -17.74
N CYS A 77 6.10 5.64 -17.57
CA CYS A 77 6.48 6.45 -16.43
C CYS A 77 5.59 7.69 -16.30
N TRP A 78 5.47 8.49 -17.35
CA TRP A 78 4.64 9.69 -17.36
C TRP A 78 3.17 9.39 -17.06
N GLY A 79 2.62 8.33 -17.65
CA GLY A 79 1.24 7.90 -17.40
C GLY A 79 1.00 7.55 -15.93
N TYR A 80 1.92 6.83 -15.28
CA TYR A 80 1.81 6.56 -13.85
C TYR A 80 1.95 7.82 -13.01
N TYR A 81 2.92 8.70 -13.32
CA TYR A 81 3.08 9.95 -12.59
C TYR A 81 1.82 10.82 -12.67
N LEU A 82 1.25 10.98 -13.86
CA LEU A 82 0.02 11.75 -14.07
C LEU A 82 -1.16 11.11 -13.34
N PHE A 83 -1.31 9.78 -13.43
CA PHE A 83 -2.37 9.06 -12.71
C PHE A 83 -2.24 9.22 -11.19
N CYS A 84 -1.03 9.08 -10.64
CA CYS A 84 -0.75 9.32 -9.23
C CYS A 84 -1.04 10.76 -8.83
N LEU A 85 -0.64 11.74 -9.65
CA LEU A 85 -0.90 13.16 -9.41
C LEU A 85 -2.40 13.46 -9.40
N LEU A 86 -3.17 12.88 -10.32
CA LEU A 86 -4.63 13.02 -10.34
C LEU A 86 -5.26 12.41 -9.09
N ILE A 87 -4.90 11.17 -8.72
CA ILE A 87 -5.41 10.52 -7.50
C ILE A 87 -5.08 11.36 -6.27
N LEU A 88 -3.83 11.81 -6.16
CA LEU A 88 -3.37 12.63 -5.05
C LEU A 88 -4.13 13.96 -5.02
N GLY A 89 -4.26 14.64 -6.16
CA GLY A 89 -5.01 15.88 -6.30
C GLY A 89 -6.47 15.74 -5.90
N PHE A 90 -7.17 14.72 -6.42
CA PHE A 90 -8.57 14.46 -6.04
C PHE A 90 -8.72 14.09 -4.56
N SER A 91 -7.80 13.28 -4.02
CA SER A 91 -7.80 12.91 -2.61
C SER A 91 -7.53 14.11 -1.70
N TYR A 92 -6.62 14.99 -2.13
CA TYR A 92 -6.33 16.24 -1.47
C TYR A 92 -7.53 17.17 -1.50
N LEU A 93 -8.16 17.41 -2.66
CA LEU A 93 -9.36 18.25 -2.78
C LEU A 93 -10.54 17.68 -1.98
N ARG A 94 -10.72 16.36 -1.97
CA ARG A 94 -11.75 15.70 -1.16
C ARG A 94 -11.49 15.86 0.33
N SER A 95 -10.22 15.73 0.75
CA SER A 95 -9.82 15.97 2.13
C SER A 95 -10.00 17.45 2.48
N TYR A 96 -9.54 18.35 1.63
CA TYR A 96 -9.69 19.80 1.78
C TYR A 96 -11.16 20.18 1.94
N ARG A 97 -12.07 19.67 1.10
CA ARG A 97 -13.51 19.87 1.26
C ARG A 97 -14.01 19.32 2.61
N LYS A 98 -13.57 18.13 3.00
CA LYS A 98 -13.96 17.52 4.28
C LYS A 98 -13.44 18.26 5.50
N TYR A 99 -12.26 18.89 5.42
CA TYR A 99 -11.65 19.61 6.54
C TYR A 99 -12.08 21.08 6.60
N TYR A 100 -12.21 21.73 5.45
CA TYR A 100 -12.46 23.17 5.35
C TYR A 100 -13.94 23.52 5.19
N ILE A 101 -14.71 22.71 4.45
CA ILE A 101 -16.16 22.95 4.23
C ILE A 101 -16.99 22.23 5.30
N GLU A 102 -16.58 21.02 5.70
CA GLU A 102 -17.11 20.35 6.89
C GLU A 102 -16.32 20.82 8.12
N VAL A 103 -16.79 21.89 8.77
CA VAL A 103 -16.27 22.49 10.04
C VAL A 103 -15.94 21.45 11.15
N SER A 104 -16.36 20.20 11.00
CA SER A 104 -16.02 19.08 11.86
C SER A 104 -14.53 18.80 12.08
N GLY A 105 -13.66 19.05 11.10
CA GLY A 105 -12.23 18.69 11.16
C GLY A 105 -11.38 19.70 11.93
N THR A 106 -11.56 20.98 11.63
CA THR A 106 -10.85 22.11 12.25
C THR A 106 -11.25 22.31 13.71
N LEU A 107 -12.53 22.07 14.06
CA LEU A 107 -13.00 22.17 15.44
C LEU A 107 -12.24 21.23 16.37
N ARG A 108 -12.00 19.97 15.99
CA ARG A 108 -11.31 19.01 16.86
C ARG A 108 -9.87 19.44 17.18
N GLN A 109 -9.16 19.98 16.19
CA GLN A 109 -7.81 20.51 16.37
C GLN A 109 -7.82 21.78 17.24
N TYR A 110 -8.81 22.67 17.01
CA TYR A 110 -9.01 23.90 17.77
C TYR A 110 -9.30 23.63 19.25
N TYR A 111 -10.23 22.72 19.57
CA TYR A 111 -10.55 22.38 20.97
C TYR A 111 -9.42 21.63 21.67
N PHE A 112 -8.61 20.85 20.94
CA PHE A 112 -7.39 20.27 21.50
C PHE A 112 -6.36 21.36 21.85
N GLY A 113 -6.18 22.34 20.96
CA GLY A 113 -5.38 23.52 21.23
C GLY A 113 -5.91 24.35 22.40
N LEU A 114 -7.23 24.47 22.54
CA LEU A 114 -7.86 25.15 23.68
C LEU A 114 -7.67 24.37 24.99
N ALA A 115 -7.72 23.03 24.97
CA ALA A 115 -7.49 22.22 26.17
C ALA A 115 -6.04 22.33 26.68
N ILE A 116 -5.07 22.35 25.77
CA ILE A 116 -3.64 22.34 26.11
C ILE A 116 -3.10 23.76 26.30
N CYS A 117 -3.45 24.68 25.41
CA CYS A 117 -2.98 26.06 25.40
C CYS A 117 -3.98 27.04 26.04
N GLY A 118 -5.12 26.57 26.56
CA GLY A 118 -6.10 27.43 27.24
C GLY A 118 -5.66 27.88 28.63
N TRP A 119 -4.61 27.27 29.17
CA TRP A 119 -3.99 27.70 30.42
C TRP A 119 -3.13 28.94 30.18
N ASP A 120 -3.51 30.06 30.80
CA ASP A 120 -2.76 31.31 30.77
C ASP A 120 -2.13 31.56 32.15
N TYR A 121 -0.80 31.50 32.23
CA TYR A 121 -0.04 31.71 33.47
C TYR A 121 0.03 33.21 33.86
N GLY A 122 -0.36 34.13 32.96
CA GLY A 122 -0.36 35.57 33.21
C GLY A 122 -1.56 36.08 34.02
N ILE A 123 -2.54 35.22 34.30
CA ILE A 123 -3.74 35.61 35.05
C ILE A 123 -3.45 35.57 36.55
N THR A 124 -3.25 36.73 37.15
CA THR A 124 -3.01 36.88 38.60
C THR A 124 -4.29 37.09 39.40
N SER A 125 -5.40 37.50 38.78
CA SER A 125 -6.68 37.73 39.46
C SER A 125 -7.58 36.49 39.45
N LEU A 126 -8.13 36.17 40.63
CA LEU A 126 -9.00 35.01 40.81
C LEU A 126 -10.28 35.09 39.97
N GLU A 127 -10.86 36.29 39.87
CA GLU A 127 -12.08 36.52 39.10
C GLU A 127 -11.88 36.28 37.59
N ALA A 128 -10.75 36.74 37.03
CA ALA A 128 -10.42 36.51 35.63
C ALA A 128 -10.14 35.03 35.35
N ALA A 129 -9.50 34.31 36.28
CA ALA A 129 -9.29 32.87 36.17
C ALA A 129 -10.62 32.10 36.16
N GLN A 130 -11.56 32.47 37.04
CA GLN A 130 -12.89 31.88 37.08
C GLN A 130 -13.69 32.18 35.80
N LEU A 131 -13.61 33.41 35.29
CA LEU A 131 -14.24 33.80 34.01
C LEU A 131 -13.66 33.00 32.83
N LYS A 132 -12.34 32.84 32.77
CA LYS A 132 -11.66 32.04 31.73
C LYS A 132 -12.07 30.58 31.79
N HIS A 133 -12.11 29.99 32.99
CA HIS A 133 -12.56 28.61 33.18
C HIS A 133 -14.01 28.42 32.73
N ARG A 134 -14.92 29.32 33.11
CA ARG A 134 -16.34 29.27 32.70
C ARG A 134 -16.51 29.45 31.19
N SER A 135 -15.73 30.33 30.56
CA SER A 135 -15.72 30.54 29.11
C SER A 135 -15.30 29.26 28.38
N ILE A 136 -14.16 28.65 28.77
CA ILE A 136 -13.69 27.38 28.19
C ILE A 136 -14.72 26.26 28.40
N TYR A 137 -15.28 26.15 29.61
CA TYR A 137 -16.31 25.16 29.92
C TYR A 137 -17.55 25.30 29.03
N ASN A 138 -18.02 26.53 28.82
CA ASN A 138 -19.18 26.79 27.96
C ASN A 138 -18.88 26.46 26.50
N GLU A 139 -17.70 26.81 25.98
CA GLU A 139 -17.29 26.44 24.62
C GLU A 139 -17.25 24.92 24.40
N PHE A 140 -16.72 24.16 25.37
CA PHE A 140 -16.75 22.70 25.32
C PHE A 140 -18.17 22.14 25.38
N LYS A 141 -19.02 22.74 26.23
CA LYS A 141 -20.43 22.34 26.35
C LYS A 141 -21.18 22.57 25.04
N GLU A 142 -20.99 23.71 24.40
CA GLU A 142 -21.58 24.04 23.10
C GLU A 142 -21.08 23.10 21.99
N TYR A 143 -19.79 22.78 21.97
CA TYR A 143 -19.21 21.81 21.04
C TYR A 143 -19.83 20.41 21.18
N LEU A 144 -19.90 19.92 22.42
CA LEU A 144 -20.48 18.61 22.71
C LEU A 144 -21.99 18.59 22.40
N ALA A 145 -22.70 19.68 22.67
CA ALA A 145 -24.10 19.83 22.29
C ALA A 145 -24.27 19.79 20.76
N GLY A 146 -23.43 20.50 20.00
CA GLY A 146 -23.42 20.47 18.54
C GLY A 146 -23.03 19.12 17.93
N MET A 147 -22.16 18.36 18.60
CA MET A 147 -21.83 16.99 18.19
C MET A 147 -23.01 16.01 18.36
N LYS A 148 -23.82 16.17 19.40
CA LYS A 148 -25.01 15.32 19.63
C LYS A 148 -26.08 15.47 18.54
N VAL A 149 -26.06 16.58 17.81
CA VAL A 149 -26.98 16.87 16.69
C VAL A 149 -26.57 16.14 15.39
N LYS A 150 -25.33 15.62 15.31
CA LYS A 150 -24.92 14.86 14.12
C LYS A 150 -25.69 13.54 14.04
N THR A 151 -26.38 13.40 12.91
CA THR A 151 -27.30 12.34 12.53
C THR A 151 -26.79 10.97 12.95
N LYS A 152 -27.66 10.15 13.57
CA LYS A 152 -27.36 8.75 13.89
C LYS A 152 -26.85 8.07 12.60
N PRO A 153 -25.71 7.35 12.64
CA PRO A 153 -25.16 6.72 11.46
C PRO A 153 -26.17 5.71 10.90
N THR A 154 -26.41 5.78 9.59
CA THR A 154 -27.32 4.86 8.91
C THR A 154 -26.84 3.42 9.12
N ARG A 155 -27.77 2.46 9.27
CA ARG A 155 -27.44 1.04 9.50
C ARG A 155 -26.37 0.51 8.54
N ASN A 156 -26.42 0.93 7.27
CA ASN A 156 -25.44 0.54 6.25
C ASN A 156 -24.01 1.03 6.55
N GLU A 157 -23.85 2.21 7.14
CA GLU A 157 -22.52 2.74 7.51
C GLU A 157 -21.94 1.99 8.71
N ILE A 158 -22.79 1.62 9.67
CA ILE A 158 -22.40 0.80 10.82
C ILE A 158 -21.94 -0.58 10.34
N ILE A 159 -22.73 -1.22 9.47
CA ILE A 159 -22.41 -2.53 8.91
C ILE A 159 -21.10 -2.46 8.11
N LYS A 160 -20.92 -1.44 7.27
CA LYS A 160 -19.68 -1.23 6.50
C LYS A 160 -18.46 -1.03 7.42
N LYS A 161 -18.62 -0.25 8.48
CA LYS A 161 -17.53 -0.02 9.45
C LYS A 161 -17.15 -1.30 10.18
N TRP A 162 -18.13 -2.10 10.58
CA TRP A 162 -17.90 -3.39 11.22
C TRP A 162 -17.33 -4.42 10.25
N SER A 163 -17.75 -4.46 9.00
CA SER A 163 -17.22 -5.39 8.00
C SER A 163 -15.74 -5.13 7.71
N ILE A 164 -15.34 -3.86 7.55
CA ILE A 164 -13.93 -3.48 7.36
C ILE A 164 -13.09 -3.91 8.57
N ARG A 165 -13.62 -3.72 9.79
CA ARG A 165 -12.94 -4.18 11.00
C ARG A 165 -12.79 -5.70 10.99
N LEU A 166 -13.87 -6.44 10.81
CA LEU A 166 -13.83 -7.91 10.77
C LEU A 166 -12.85 -8.43 9.72
N LEU A 167 -12.84 -7.84 8.53
CA LEU A 167 -11.87 -8.18 7.48
C LEU A 167 -10.43 -7.95 7.96
N ALA A 168 -10.15 -6.81 8.59
CA ALA A 168 -8.82 -6.55 9.14
C ALA A 168 -8.42 -7.57 10.23
N TRP A 169 -9.34 -7.93 11.12
CA TRP A 169 -9.11 -8.97 12.13
C TRP A 169 -8.82 -10.34 11.48
N ILE A 170 -9.57 -10.72 10.44
CA ILE A 170 -9.35 -11.97 9.71
C ILE A 170 -7.98 -11.98 9.04
N VAL A 171 -7.57 -10.87 8.41
CA VAL A 171 -6.24 -10.74 7.77
C VAL A 171 -5.14 -10.86 8.82
N VAL A 172 -5.26 -10.17 9.95
CA VAL A 172 -4.27 -10.25 11.04
C VAL A 172 -4.19 -11.67 11.59
N LEU A 173 -5.33 -12.32 11.83
CA LEU A 173 -5.36 -13.71 12.31
C LEU A 173 -4.74 -14.68 11.29
N GLY A 174 -5.03 -14.48 10.00
CA GLY A 174 -4.44 -15.26 8.91
C GLY A 174 -2.92 -15.10 8.84
N LEU A 175 -2.40 -13.88 8.98
CA LEU A 175 -0.96 -13.63 9.02
C LEU A 175 -0.29 -14.24 10.25
N LEU A 176 -0.94 -14.19 11.42
CA LEU A 176 -0.45 -14.85 12.64
C LEU A 176 -0.40 -16.37 12.47
N CYS A 177 -1.46 -16.99 11.94
CA CYS A 177 -1.49 -18.42 11.66
C CYS A 177 -0.43 -18.82 10.63
N ALA A 178 -0.29 -18.05 9.54
CA ALA A 178 0.72 -18.31 8.51
C ALA A 178 2.14 -18.20 9.09
N SER A 179 2.42 -17.16 9.88
CA SER A 179 3.69 -17.01 10.59
C SER A 179 3.95 -18.20 11.51
N GLY A 180 2.96 -18.61 12.31
CA GLY A 180 3.09 -19.77 13.21
C GLY A 180 3.34 -21.07 12.45
N TYR A 181 2.65 -21.29 11.33
CA TYR A 181 2.85 -22.44 10.47
C TYR A 181 4.28 -22.49 9.89
N VAL A 182 4.77 -21.37 9.39
CA VAL A 182 6.16 -21.27 8.89
C VAL A 182 7.16 -21.57 10.01
N THR A 183 6.98 -21.02 11.20
CA THR A 183 7.85 -21.31 12.34
C THR A 183 7.81 -22.78 12.75
N TYR A 184 6.62 -23.41 12.76
CA TYR A 184 6.46 -24.83 13.06
C TYR A 184 7.20 -25.70 12.05
N VAL A 185 6.97 -25.48 10.75
CA VAL A 185 7.62 -26.24 9.67
C VAL A 185 9.14 -26.09 9.72
N VAL A 186 9.63 -24.88 9.92
CA VAL A 186 11.07 -24.63 10.08
C VAL A 186 11.61 -25.37 11.29
N SER A 187 10.93 -25.30 12.44
CA SER A 187 11.39 -26.00 13.64
C SER A 187 11.40 -27.52 13.48
N THR A 188 10.42 -28.11 12.79
CA THR A 188 10.33 -29.58 12.63
C THR A 188 11.28 -30.10 11.57
N GLU A 189 11.37 -29.43 10.41
CA GLU A 189 12.14 -29.92 9.26
C GLU A 189 13.60 -29.47 9.30
N LEU A 190 13.92 -28.26 9.77
CA LEU A 190 15.29 -27.73 9.79
C LEU A 190 16.01 -27.92 11.13
N SER A 191 15.32 -27.88 12.28
CA SER A 191 16.00 -27.99 13.58
C SER A 191 16.06 -29.42 14.14
N LEU A 192 15.02 -30.23 13.96
CA LEU A 192 14.95 -31.57 14.58
C LEU A 192 15.55 -32.68 13.69
N LYS A 193 15.30 -32.65 12.38
CA LYS A 193 15.77 -33.68 11.44
C LYS A 193 17.30 -33.84 11.39
N PRO A 194 18.11 -32.77 11.26
CA PRO A 194 19.57 -32.91 11.27
C PRO A 194 20.15 -33.20 12.66
N TYR A 195 19.50 -32.76 13.75
CA TYR A 195 19.93 -33.08 15.12
C TYR A 195 19.75 -34.57 15.43
N VAL A 196 18.59 -35.15 15.08
CA VAL A 196 18.33 -36.59 15.27
C VAL A 196 19.25 -37.42 14.38
N ALA A 197 19.46 -37.04 13.11
CA ALA A 197 20.36 -37.74 12.20
C ALA A 197 21.84 -37.73 12.65
N ASN A 198 22.34 -36.64 13.25
CA ASN A 198 23.68 -36.60 13.83
C ASN A 198 23.79 -37.36 15.15
N SER A 199 22.73 -37.41 15.96
CA SER A 199 22.76 -38.15 17.22
C SER A 199 22.80 -39.67 17.02
N THR A 200 22.20 -40.19 15.95
CA THR A 200 22.21 -41.63 15.64
C THR A 200 23.50 -42.10 14.98
N THR A 201 24.23 -41.25 14.27
CA THR A 201 25.54 -41.59 13.67
C THR A 201 26.69 -41.64 14.67
N HIS A 202 26.59 -40.97 15.82
CA HIS A 202 27.61 -41.01 16.88
C HIS A 202 27.44 -42.16 17.88
N ILE A 203 26.33 -42.91 17.82
CA ILE A 203 26.01 -44.02 18.74
C ILE A 203 26.24 -45.41 18.07
N ALA A 204 26.53 -45.44 16.75
CA ALA A 204 26.80 -46.66 15.98
C ALA A 204 28.31 -46.91 15.80
#